data_AF-A0AA36GZM3-F1
#
_entry.id   AF-A0AA36GZM3-F1
#
_cell.length_a   1.000
_cell.length_b   1.000
_cell.length_c   1.000
_cell.angle_alpha   90.00
_cell.angle_beta   90.00
_cell.angle_gamma   90.00
#
_symmetry.space_group_name_H-M   'P 1'
#
loop_
_entity.id
_entity.type
_entity.pdbx_description
1 polymer ?
#
loop_
_entity_poly.entity_id
_entity_poly.type
_entity_poly.pdbx_seq_one_letter_code
_entity_poly.pdbx_strand_id
1 'polypeptide(L)'
;MTKTTARCYNIFDRKLSKEGTVKVVERQLFVEGFAEDSDTAVRLIAPRVVVETAKKWFGVLEEENHRVIVQDGLEYLKEASKCGERSDVIALDACDEAIRSPCPAKVFRDVEVIERLRNALTRTGQSSGFAHSLNRKIIP
;
A
#
# COMPACT_ATOMS: atom_id res chain seq x y z
N MET A 1 -21.80 5.81 -15.46
CA MET A 1 -22.08 7.01 -14.64
C MET A 1 -20.92 7.19 -13.69
N THR A 2 -19.96 8.03 -14.09
CA THR A 2 -18.85 8.50 -13.26
C THR A 2 -19.40 9.50 -12.25
N LYS A 3 -19.21 9.24 -10.96
CA LYS A 3 -19.63 10.15 -9.90
C LYS A 3 -18.38 10.82 -9.36
N THR A 4 -18.04 11.97 -9.93
CA THR A 4 -16.88 12.77 -9.51
C THR A 4 -17.21 13.40 -8.16
N THR A 5 -16.67 12.82 -7.09
CA THR A 5 -16.67 13.45 -5.76
C THR A 5 -15.47 14.37 -5.65
N ALA A 6 -15.58 15.50 -4.95
CA ALA A 6 -14.51 16.47 -4.72
C ALA A 6 -13.40 15.92 -3.79
N ARG A 7 -12.72 14.85 -4.23
CA ARG A 7 -11.59 14.21 -3.55
C ARG A 7 -10.41 14.23 -4.51
N CYS A 8 -9.19 14.36 -3.99
CA CYS A 8 -7.91 14.44 -4.72
C CYS A 8 -7.54 13.16 -5.51
N TYR A 9 -8.53 12.32 -5.82
CA TYR A 9 -8.36 11.06 -6.52
C TYR A 9 -9.63 10.68 -7.25
N ASN A 10 -9.46 10.07 -8.42
CA ASN A 10 -10.50 9.50 -9.25
C ASN A 10 -10.65 8.01 -8.93
N ILE A 11 -11.88 7.57 -8.67
CA ILE A 11 -12.21 6.16 -8.47
C ILE A 11 -12.78 5.60 -9.78
N PHE A 12 -12.20 4.51 -10.27
CA PHE A 12 -12.71 3.76 -11.41
C PHE A 12 -13.14 2.37 -10.94
N ASP A 13 -14.44 2.13 -10.98
CA ASP A 13 -15.02 0.83 -10.67
C ASP A 13 -15.25 0.05 -11.97
N ARG A 14 -14.43 -0.97 -12.20
CA ARG A 14 -14.61 -1.94 -13.29
C ARG A 14 -15.34 -3.16 -12.75
N LYS A 15 -16.56 -3.39 -13.24
CA LYS A 15 -17.33 -4.60 -12.92
C LYS A 15 -16.81 -5.75 -13.78
N LEU A 16 -16.23 -6.74 -13.13
CA LEU A 16 -15.83 -8.00 -13.74
C LEU A 16 -16.96 -9.01 -13.52
N SER A 17 -17.68 -9.34 -14.60
CA SER A 17 -18.62 -10.45 -14.60
C SER A 17 -17.84 -11.72 -14.87
N LYS A 18 -17.68 -12.58 -13.87
CA LYS A 18 -17.17 -13.93 -14.08
C LYS A 18 -18.38 -14.86 -14.14
N GLU A 19 -18.63 -15.44 -15.31
CA GLU A 19 -18.71 -16.91 -15.39
C GLU A 19 -19.52 -17.65 -14.30
N GLY A 20 -20.69 -17.19 -13.87
CA GLY A 20 -21.61 -18.05 -13.10
C GLY A 20 -21.83 -17.84 -11.60
N THR A 21 -21.29 -16.85 -10.85
CA THR A 21 -21.95 -16.43 -9.57
C THR A 21 -21.41 -15.20 -8.84
N VAL A 22 -20.21 -14.70 -9.14
CA VAL A 22 -19.61 -13.60 -8.35
C VAL A 22 -19.36 -12.39 -9.22
N LYS A 23 -20.09 -11.31 -8.96
CA LYS A 23 -19.80 -9.98 -9.51
C LYS A 23 -18.63 -9.40 -8.72
N VAL A 24 -17.43 -9.46 -9.30
CA VAL A 24 -16.25 -8.82 -8.71
C VAL A 24 -16.21 -7.38 -9.20
N VAL A 25 -15.98 -6.43 -8.30
CA VAL A 25 -15.74 -5.03 -8.66
C VAL A 25 -14.27 -4.78 -8.42
N GLU A 26 -13.52 -4.59 -9.50
CA GLU A 26 -12.17 -4.06 -9.45
C GLU A 26 -12.29 -2.54 -9.28
N ARG A 27 -11.70 -2.00 -8.21
CA ARG A 27 -11.69 -0.56 -7.92
C ARG A 27 -10.26 -0.05 -8.08
N GLN A 28 -10.05 0.78 -9.09
CA GLN A 28 -8.79 1.49 -9.31
C GLN A 28 -8.90 2.91 -8.78
N LEU A 29 -7.87 3.37 -8.07
CA LEU A 29 -7.82 4.70 -7.46
C LEU A 29 -6.66 5.47 -8.08
N PHE A 30 -6.96 6.55 -8.77
CA PHE A 30 -5.98 7.39 -9.46
C PHE A 30 -5.90 8.72 -8.73
N VAL A 31 -4.79 9.01 -8.06
CA VAL A 31 -4.59 10.29 -7.37
C VAL A 31 -4.36 11.38 -8.41
N GLU A 32 -5.14 12.47 -8.35
CA GLU A 32 -4.94 13.62 -9.24
C GLU A 32 -3.62 14.30 -8.90
N GLY A 33 -2.76 14.51 -9.90
CA GLY A 33 -1.39 15.01 -9.71
C GLY A 33 -0.31 13.94 -9.77
N PHE A 34 -0.68 12.65 -9.81
CA PHE A 34 0.21 11.53 -10.12
C PHE A 34 0.45 11.45 -11.64
N ALA A 35 0.79 12.58 -12.26
CA ALA A 35 1.38 12.61 -13.59
C ALA A 35 2.87 12.26 -13.44
N GLU A 36 3.44 11.67 -14.48
CA GLU A 36 4.73 10.95 -14.52
C GLU A 36 5.97 11.74 -14.05
N ASP A 37 5.83 13.02 -13.67
CA ASP A 37 6.92 13.91 -13.22
C ASP A 37 6.82 14.32 -11.73
N SER A 38 5.86 13.79 -10.96
CA SER A 38 5.84 14.00 -9.51
C SER A 38 6.93 13.19 -8.84
N ASP A 39 7.74 13.81 -7.96
CA ASP A 39 8.74 13.19 -7.08
C ASP A 39 8.10 12.11 -6.19
N THR A 40 7.71 11.00 -6.80
CA THR A 40 7.04 9.91 -6.12
C THR A 40 8.15 9.08 -5.51
N ALA A 41 8.71 9.55 -4.39
CA ALA A 41 9.63 8.78 -3.57
C ALA A 41 8.94 7.49 -3.09
N VAL A 42 8.89 6.48 -3.95
CA VAL A 42 8.36 5.17 -3.59
C VAL A 42 9.43 4.52 -2.75
N ARG A 43 9.16 4.40 -1.45
CA ARG A 43 10.01 3.69 -0.49
C ARG A 43 9.39 2.34 -0.18
N LEU A 44 9.91 1.29 -0.82
CA LEU A 44 9.48 -0.08 -0.56
C LEU A 44 10.30 -0.66 0.58
N ILE A 45 9.62 -1.17 1.61
CA ILE A 45 10.24 -1.81 2.76
C ILE A 45 9.93 -3.30 2.70
N ALA A 46 10.91 -4.11 2.29
CA ALA A 46 10.71 -5.52 2.01
C ALA A 46 11.90 -6.40 2.42
N PRO A 47 11.69 -7.70 2.70
CA PRO A 47 12.77 -8.65 2.92
C PRO A 47 13.69 -8.73 1.71
N ARG A 48 15.00 -8.92 1.97
CA ARG A 48 16.04 -8.94 0.93
C ARG A 48 15.73 -9.87 -0.26
N VAL A 49 15.22 -11.08 0.02
CA VAL A 49 14.90 -12.06 -1.02
C VAL A 49 13.79 -11.59 -1.98
N VAL A 50 12.82 -10.84 -1.47
CA VAL A 50 11.73 -10.26 -2.29
C VAL A 50 12.32 -9.19 -3.20
N VAL A 51 13.19 -8.34 -2.66
CA VAL A 51 13.86 -7.28 -3.43
C VAL A 51 14.75 -7.86 -4.53
N GLU A 52 15.57 -8.85 -4.22
CA GLU A 52 16.44 -9.50 -5.21
C GLU A 52 15.63 -10.17 -6.32
N THR A 53 14.52 -10.83 -5.96
CA THR A 53 13.60 -11.46 -6.93
C THR A 53 12.93 -10.38 -7.80
N ALA A 54 12.45 -9.30 -7.20
CA ALA A 54 11.78 -8.21 -7.89
C ALA A 54 12.72 -7.49 -8.88
N LYS A 55 13.95 -7.22 -8.48
CA LYS A 55 14.97 -6.63 -9.36
C LYS A 55 15.34 -7.57 -10.51
N LYS A 56 15.52 -8.86 -10.22
CA LYS A 56 15.97 -9.85 -11.21
C LYS A 56 14.89 -10.20 -12.24
N TRP A 57 13.64 -10.31 -11.81
CA TRP A 57 12.58 -10.92 -12.63
C TRP A 57 11.43 -9.97 -12.98
N PHE A 58 11.25 -8.88 -12.23
CA PHE A 58 10.12 -7.96 -12.38
C PHE A 58 10.53 -6.54 -12.79
N GLY A 59 11.82 -6.31 -13.06
CA GLY A 59 12.31 -5.04 -13.58
C GLY A 59 12.25 -3.89 -12.57
N VAL A 60 12.31 -4.18 -11.26
CA VAL A 60 12.43 -3.12 -10.24
C VAL A 60 13.80 -2.46 -10.36
N LEU A 61 13.80 -1.15 -10.62
CA LEU A 61 14.99 -0.31 -10.71
C LEU A 61 15.00 0.71 -9.57
N GLU A 62 16.19 1.04 -9.08
CA GLU A 62 16.38 2.16 -8.14
C GLU A 62 16.77 3.40 -8.93
N GLU A 63 16.06 4.49 -8.67
CA GLU A 63 16.24 5.81 -9.30
C GLU A 63 16.21 6.89 -8.21
N GLU A 64 16.47 8.15 -8.58
CA GLU A 64 16.47 9.26 -7.62
C GLU A 64 15.15 9.32 -6.83
N ASN A 65 14.04 9.13 -7.55
CA ASN A 65 12.67 9.13 -7.06
C ASN A 65 12.13 7.74 -6.71
N HIS A 66 12.87 6.65 -6.91
CA HIS A 66 12.40 5.30 -6.55
C HIS A 66 13.47 4.56 -5.76
N ARG A 67 13.24 4.34 -4.47
CA ARG A 67 14.24 3.74 -3.57
C ARG A 67 13.68 2.51 -2.88
N VAL A 68 14.44 1.43 -2.87
CA VAL A 68 14.09 0.23 -2.13
C VAL A 68 14.90 0.17 -0.86
N ILE A 69 14.22 0.12 0.29
CA ILE A 69 14.84 0.09 1.61
C ILE A 69 14.65 -1.30 2.20
N VAL A 70 15.74 -2.04 2.41
CA VAL A 70 15.69 -3.35 3.06
C VAL A 70 15.82 -3.16 4.57
N GLN A 71 14.69 -3.03 5.26
CA GLN A 71 14.62 -2.80 6.71
C GLN A 71 13.33 -3.42 7.29
N ASP A 72 13.24 -3.51 8.62
CA ASP A 72 11.96 -3.70 9.30
C ASP A 72 11.09 -2.43 9.20
N GLY A 73 9.82 -2.58 8.79
CA GLY A 73 8.92 -1.44 8.58
C GLY A 73 8.54 -0.68 9.86
N LEU A 74 8.52 -1.34 11.03
CA LEU A 74 8.25 -0.68 12.31
C LEU A 74 9.47 0.10 12.78
N GLU A 75 10.68 -0.43 12.56
CA GLU A 75 11.93 0.28 12.84
C GLU A 75 12.09 1.50 11.95
N TYR A 76 11.82 1.36 10.64
CA TYR A 76 11.81 2.48 9.71
C TYR A 76 10.88 3.61 10.17
N LEU A 77 9.63 3.28 10.57
CA LEU A 77 8.68 4.28 11.08
C LEU A 77 9.18 4.98 12.34
N LYS A 78 9.90 4.28 13.22
CA LYS A 78 10.53 4.89 14.41
C LYS A 78 11.61 5.89 14.04
N GLU A 79 12.45 5.54 13.07
CA GLU A 79 13.56 6.40 12.60
C GLU A 79 13.04 7.60 11.81
N ALA A 80 12.13 7.37 10.86
CA ALA A 80 11.47 8.43 10.09
C ALA A 80 10.82 9.47 11.02
N SER A 81 10.13 9.00 12.07
CA SER A 81 9.52 9.89 13.07
C SER A 81 10.55 10.70 13.87
N LYS A 82 11.75 10.16 14.15
CA LYS A 82 12.84 10.90 14.83
C LYS A 82 13.47 11.94 13.93
N CYS A 83 13.61 11.62 12.64
CA CYS A 83 14.18 12.51 11.63
C CYS A 83 13.18 13.57 11.11
N GLY A 84 11.92 13.51 11.56
CA GLY A 84 10.85 14.41 11.09
C GLY A 84 10.43 14.15 9.65
N GLU A 85 10.78 12.98 9.09
CA GLU A 85 10.42 12.59 7.74
C GLU A 85 8.92 12.32 7.66
N ARG A 86 8.27 12.87 6.63
CA ARG A 86 6.85 12.72 6.40
C ARG A 86 6.57 12.43 4.93
N SER A 87 5.50 11.68 4.69
CA SER A 87 5.05 11.30 3.35
C SER A 87 3.63 11.80 3.09
N ASP A 88 3.33 12.14 1.85
CA ASP A 88 1.96 12.49 1.45
C ASP A 88 1.07 11.25 1.34
N VAL A 89 1.67 10.12 0.96
CA VAL A 89 0.96 8.85 0.84
C VAL A 89 1.76 7.74 1.52
N ILE A 90 1.08 6.95 2.35
CA ILE A 90 1.62 5.69 2.88
C ILE A 90 0.73 4.54 2.39
N ALA A 91 1.31 3.65 1.59
CA ALA A 91 0.69 2.43 1.11
C ALA A 91 1.19 1.24 1.94
N LEU A 92 0.31 0.64 2.75
CA LEU A 92 0.66 -0.47 3.63
C LEU A 92 0.14 -1.79 3.07
N ASP A 93 1.05 -2.54 2.44
CA ASP A 93 0.83 -3.90 1.93
C ASP A 93 1.79 -4.90 2.61
N ALA A 94 1.69 -4.99 3.94
CA ALA A 94 2.46 -5.92 4.75
C ALA A 94 1.50 -6.92 5.38
N CYS A 95 1.72 -8.22 5.17
CA CYS A 95 0.81 -9.28 5.59
C CYS A 95 1.48 -10.23 6.57
N ASP A 96 0.67 -10.87 7.42
CA ASP A 96 1.07 -12.01 8.25
C ASP A 96 0.27 -13.28 7.88
N GLU A 97 0.48 -14.35 8.63
CA GLU A 97 -0.18 -15.63 8.43
C GLU A 97 -1.62 -15.68 8.99
N ALA A 98 -2.20 -14.55 9.42
CA ALA A 98 -3.52 -14.55 10.02
C ALA A 98 -4.61 -14.95 9.01
N ILE A 99 -5.52 -15.82 9.43
CA ILE A 99 -6.54 -16.41 8.54
C ILE A 99 -7.60 -15.38 8.10
N ARG A 100 -8.08 -14.54 9.02
CA ARG A 100 -9.26 -13.67 8.79
C ARG A 100 -8.91 -12.30 8.21
N SER A 101 -7.74 -11.78 8.52
CA SER A 101 -7.28 -10.45 8.10
C SER A 101 -5.75 -10.49 8.11
N PRO A 102 -5.13 -11.19 7.13
CA PRO A 102 -3.69 -11.30 7.00
C PRO A 102 -3.03 -9.94 6.70
N CYS A 103 -3.74 -9.06 5.98
CA CYS A 103 -3.22 -7.78 5.55
C CYS A 103 -4.16 -6.64 6.00
N PRO A 104 -3.64 -5.59 6.67
CA PRO A 104 -2.29 -5.49 7.19
C PRO A 104 -1.99 -6.52 8.29
N ALA A 105 -0.72 -6.89 8.46
CA ALA A 105 -0.25 -7.73 9.54
C ALA A 105 -0.71 -7.17 10.89
N LYS A 106 -0.95 -8.06 11.87
CA LYS A 106 -1.51 -7.72 13.18
C LYS A 106 -0.77 -6.57 13.86
N VAL A 107 0.55 -6.56 13.79
CA VAL A 107 1.40 -5.51 14.38
C VAL A 107 1.10 -4.11 13.83
N PHE A 108 0.68 -4.00 12.56
CA PHE A 108 0.32 -2.70 11.98
C PHE A 108 -1.12 -2.25 12.29
N ARG A 109 -1.90 -3.10 12.96
CA ARG A 109 -3.26 -2.79 13.43
C ARG A 109 -3.28 -2.29 14.88
N ASP A 110 -2.14 -2.29 15.56
CA ASP A 110 -2.01 -1.76 16.91
C ASP A 110 -2.12 -0.22 16.91
N VAL A 111 -2.86 0.34 17.88
CA VAL A 111 -3.17 1.78 17.95
C VAL A 111 -1.89 2.62 17.97
N GLU A 112 -0.88 2.20 18.73
CA GLU A 112 0.41 2.90 18.78
C GLU A 112 1.12 2.95 17.42
N VAL A 113 0.99 1.89 16.62
CA VAL A 113 1.58 1.84 15.28
C VAL A 113 0.77 2.68 14.30
N ILE A 114 -0.56 2.68 14.42
CA ILE A 114 -1.44 3.56 13.65
C ILE A 114 -1.12 5.04 13.94
N GLU A 115 -0.84 5.40 15.19
CA GLU A 115 -0.42 6.76 15.54
C GLU A 115 0.94 7.12 14.95
N ARG A 116 1.91 6.19 14.95
CA ARG A 116 3.20 6.39 14.27
C ARG A 116 3.03 6.60 12.77
N LEU A 117 2.18 5.79 12.12
CA LEU A 117 1.83 5.93 10.71
C LEU A 117 1.19 7.30 10.43
N ARG A 118 0.29 7.77 11.30
CA ARG A 118 -0.31 9.10 11.20
C ARG A 118 0.73 10.22 11.34
N ASN A 119 1.69 10.08 12.25
CA ASN A 119 2.74 11.08 12.46
C ASN A 119 3.76 11.12 11.32
N ALA A 120 3.94 9.98 10.63
CA ALA A 120 4.72 9.88 9.40
C ALA A 120 3.99 10.47 8.17
N LEU A 121 2.74 10.91 8.29
CA LEU A 121 2.04 11.64 7.23
C LEU A 121 2.25 13.15 7.34
N THR A 122 2.22 13.82 6.20
CA THR A 122 2.01 15.27 6.12
C THR A 122 0.61 15.62 6.64
N ARG A 123 0.35 16.91 6.93
CA ARG A 123 -0.94 17.36 7.47
C ARG A 123 -2.15 16.98 6.59
N THR A 124 -1.93 16.89 5.29
CA THR A 124 -2.94 16.51 4.27
C THR A 124 -2.72 15.11 3.71
N GLY A 125 -1.73 14.38 4.25
CA GLY A 125 -1.36 13.06 3.77
C GLY A 125 -2.41 12.00 4.08
N GLN A 126 -2.37 10.92 3.32
CA GLN A 126 -3.32 9.80 3.42
C GLN A 126 -2.57 8.49 3.57
N SER A 127 -3.04 7.63 4.48
CA SER A 127 -2.62 6.23 4.54
C SER A 127 -3.71 5.32 4.01
N SER A 128 -3.32 4.30 3.27
CA SER A 128 -4.21 3.24 2.77
C SER A 128 -3.60 1.88 3.10
N GLY A 129 -4.40 1.02 3.73
CA GLY A 129 -4.05 -0.37 3.98
C GLY A 129 -4.71 -1.28 2.96
N PHE A 130 -3.95 -2.21 2.38
CA PHE A 130 -4.50 -3.20 1.46
C PHE A 130 -5.12 -4.35 2.24
N ALA A 131 -6.45 -4.32 2.37
CA ALA A 131 -7.19 -5.37 3.06
C ALA A 131 -7.40 -6.57 2.13
N HIS A 132 -6.68 -7.67 2.39
CA HIS A 132 -6.96 -8.97 1.79
C HIS A 132 -7.84 -9.79 2.72
N SER A 133 -9.05 -10.14 2.27
CA SER A 133 -9.88 -11.15 2.92
C SER A 133 -9.75 -12.46 2.15
N LEU A 134 -9.14 -13.48 2.77
CA LEU A 134 -9.07 -14.82 2.20
C LEU A 134 -10.42 -15.52 2.41
N ASN A 135 -11.32 -15.41 1.44
CA ASN A 135 -12.46 -16.32 1.34
C ASN A 135 -11.94 -17.70 0.91
N ARG A 136 -11.54 -18.55 1.88
CA ARG A 136 -11.26 -19.97 1.60
C ARG A 136 -12.58 -20.63 1.18
N LYS A 137 -12.77 -20.86 -0.12
CA LYS A 137 -13.58 -22.00 -0.56
C LYS A 137 -12.79 -23.25 -0.17
N ILE A 138 -13.23 -23.92 0.90
CA ILE A 138 -12.84 -25.30 1.16
C ILE A 138 -13.52 -26.11 0.03
N ILE A 139 -12.74 -26.51 -0.96
CA ILE A 139 -13.16 -27.53 -1.92
C ILE A 139 -12.74 -28.86 -1.29
N PRO A 140 -13.67 -29.78 -0.97
CA PRO A 140 -13.33 -31.11 -0.50
C PRO A 140 -12.62 -31.94 -1.57
#